data_AF-A0A848RQ51-F1
#
_entry.id   AF-A0A848RQ51-F1
#
_cell.length_a   1.000
_cell.length_b   1.000
_cell.length_c   1.000
_cell.angle_alpha   90.00
_cell.angle_beta   90.00
_cell.angle_gamma   90.00
#
_symmetry.space_group_name_H-M   'P 1'
#
loop_
_entity.id
_entity.type
_entity.pdbx_description
1 polymer ?
#
loop_
_entity_poly.entity_id
_entity_poly.type
_entity_poly.pdbx_seq_one_letter_code
_entity_poly.pdbx_strand_id
1 'polypeptide(L)'
;MSTAADTIVIKDQVVVRVPREVKKRAEAACKAMGLPMSSAITGFLRYVGDERRIPFEFAAPAESREAYFRSLRQDSADYRAGILDTVSLEEMKALYGLED
;
A
#
# COMPACT_ATOMS: atom_id res chain seq x y z
N MET A 1 -41.73 -21.74 6.35
CA MET A 1 -40.66 -21.92 5.34
C MET A 1 -40.16 -20.53 5.01
N SER A 2 -38.90 -20.25 5.36
CA SER A 2 -38.29 -18.92 5.46
C SER A 2 -38.23 -18.22 4.10
N THR A 3 -38.88 -17.04 4.00
CA THR A 3 -38.70 -16.12 2.88
C THR A 3 -37.38 -15.40 3.09
N ALA A 4 -36.35 -15.78 2.33
CA ALA A 4 -35.10 -15.02 2.28
C ALA A 4 -35.43 -13.63 1.72
N ALA A 5 -35.34 -12.62 2.58
CA ALA A 5 -35.46 -11.24 2.17
C ALA A 5 -34.35 -10.96 1.16
N ASP A 6 -34.73 -10.68 -0.08
CA ASP A 6 -33.85 -10.11 -1.09
C ASP A 6 -33.24 -8.83 -0.49
N THR A 7 -32.01 -8.95 0.00
CA THR A 7 -31.29 -7.83 0.58
C THR A 7 -31.00 -6.86 -0.55
N ILE A 8 -31.64 -5.69 -0.52
CA ILE A 8 -31.40 -4.61 -1.47
C ILE A 8 -29.94 -4.19 -1.32
N VAL A 9 -29.12 -4.51 -2.32
CA VAL A 9 -27.74 -4.02 -2.39
C VAL A 9 -27.78 -2.57 -2.84
N ILE A 10 -27.67 -1.64 -1.89
CA ILE A 10 -27.49 -0.22 -2.18
C ILE A 10 -26.09 -0.06 -2.78
N LYS A 11 -26.01 0.52 -3.98
CA LYS A 11 -24.75 0.77 -4.68
C LYS A 11 -24.52 2.28 -4.79
N ASP A 12 -23.39 2.73 -4.27
CA ASP A 12 -22.92 4.10 -4.44
C ASP A 12 -22.08 4.26 -5.71
N GLN A 13 -22.03 5.48 -6.23
CA GLN A 13 -21.26 5.81 -7.42
C GLN A 13 -19.84 6.25 -7.06
N VAL A 14 -18.84 5.73 -7.77
CA VAL A 14 -17.44 6.17 -7.69
C VAL A 14 -17.06 6.91 -8.96
N VAL A 15 -16.56 8.16 -8.82
CA VAL A 15 -16.10 9.00 -9.94
C VAL A 15 -14.60 9.23 -9.81
N VAL A 16 -13.83 8.79 -10.80
CA VAL A 16 -12.37 8.95 -10.83
C VAL A 16 -11.96 9.75 -12.06
N ARG A 17 -11.15 10.79 -11.87
CA ARG A 17 -10.55 11.57 -12.96
C ARG A 17 -9.18 11.00 -13.30
N VAL A 18 -9.00 10.63 -14.57
CA VAL A 18 -7.75 10.07 -15.09
C VAL A 18 -7.46 10.61 -16.49
N PRO A 19 -6.18 10.68 -16.92
CA PRO A 19 -5.84 11.01 -18.30
C PRO A 19 -6.48 10.06 -19.30
N ARG A 20 -6.87 10.58 -20.47
CA ARG A 20 -7.58 9.81 -21.51
C ARG A 20 -6.85 8.53 -21.92
N GLU A 21 -5.53 8.61 -22.10
CA GLU A 21 -4.72 7.47 -22.56
C GLU A 21 -4.54 6.41 -21.47
N VAL A 22 -4.56 6.80 -20.19
CA VAL A 22 -4.56 5.84 -19.07
C VAL A 22 -5.87 5.06 -19.06
N LYS A 23 -7.02 5.75 -19.21
CA LYS A 23 -8.33 5.12 -19.28
C LYS A 23 -8.44 4.14 -20.44
N LYS A 24 -8.04 4.54 -21.66
CA LYS A 24 -8.08 3.66 -22.83
C LYS A 24 -7.27 2.38 -22.66
N ARG A 25 -6.05 2.48 -22.11
CA ARG A 25 -5.21 1.30 -21.85
C ARG A 25 -5.83 0.38 -20.81
N ALA A 26 -6.37 0.94 -19.74
CA ALA A 26 -7.06 0.18 -18.70
C ALA A 26 -8.30 -0.56 -19.25
N GLU A 27 -9.13 0.11 -20.05
CA GLU A 27 -10.30 -0.49 -20.69
C GLU A 27 -9.93 -1.63 -21.64
N ALA A 28 -8.89 -1.43 -22.47
CA ALA A 28 -8.39 -2.46 -23.37
C ALA A 28 -7.87 -3.70 -22.60
N ALA A 29 -7.12 -3.49 -21.53
CA ALA A 29 -6.61 -4.56 -20.68
C ALA A 29 -7.75 -5.33 -19.99
N CYS A 30 -8.72 -4.63 -19.39
CA CYS A 30 -9.88 -5.26 -18.76
C CYS A 30 -10.68 -6.09 -19.77
N LYS A 31 -10.90 -5.56 -20.97
CA LYS A 31 -11.58 -6.26 -22.07
C LYS A 31 -10.82 -7.53 -22.49
N ALA A 32 -9.50 -7.46 -22.61
CA ALA A 32 -8.67 -8.62 -22.94
C ALA A 32 -8.74 -9.72 -21.86
N MET A 33 -8.91 -9.34 -20.59
CA MET A 33 -9.13 -10.27 -19.47
C MET A 33 -10.58 -10.77 -19.34
N GLY A 34 -11.50 -10.30 -20.19
CA GLY A 34 -12.91 -10.72 -20.15
C GLY A 34 -13.71 -10.14 -18.99
N LEU A 35 -13.27 -9.02 -18.39
CA LEU A 35 -13.95 -8.37 -17.27
C LEU A 35 -14.26 -6.89 -17.56
N PRO A 36 -15.41 -6.38 -17.12
CA PRO A 36 -15.72 -4.96 -17.25
C PRO A 36 -14.87 -4.14 -16.27
N MET A 37 -14.55 -2.90 -16.66
CA MET A 37 -13.71 -2.03 -15.84
C MET A 37 -14.31 -1.76 -14.44
N SER A 38 -15.64 -1.73 -14.32
CA SER A 38 -16.32 -1.61 -13.01
C SER A 38 -16.01 -2.78 -12.07
N SER A 39 -15.97 -4.01 -12.57
CA SER A 39 -15.61 -5.18 -11.75
C SER A 39 -14.16 -5.12 -11.27
N ALA A 40 -13.24 -4.62 -12.09
CA ALA A 40 -11.85 -4.40 -11.68
C ALA A 40 -11.75 -3.40 -10.52
N ILE A 41 -12.47 -2.26 -10.63
CA ILE A 41 -12.51 -1.24 -9.59
C ILE A 41 -13.17 -1.78 -8.30
N THR A 42 -14.28 -2.51 -8.41
CA THR A 42 -14.91 -3.15 -7.25
C THR A 42 -13.96 -4.15 -6.58
N GLY A 43 -13.23 -4.95 -7.36
CA GLY A 43 -12.22 -5.87 -6.84
C GLY A 43 -11.09 -5.16 -6.10
N PHE A 44 -10.60 -4.05 -6.67
CA PHE A 44 -9.61 -3.19 -6.00
C PHE A 44 -10.12 -2.64 -4.68
N LEU A 45 -11.33 -2.04 -4.66
CA LEU A 45 -11.91 -1.47 -3.44
C LEU A 45 -12.13 -2.53 -2.36
N ARG A 46 -12.60 -3.72 -2.76
CA ARG A 46 -12.75 -4.86 -1.86
C ARG A 46 -11.40 -5.27 -1.27
N TYR A 47 -10.37 -5.40 -2.10
CA TYR A 47 -9.03 -5.75 -1.62
C TYR A 47 -8.52 -4.73 -0.60
N VAL A 48 -8.66 -3.43 -0.88
CA VAL A 48 -8.22 -2.38 0.04
C VAL A 48 -9.00 -2.42 1.37
N GLY A 49 -10.31 -2.67 1.31
CA GLY A 49 -11.15 -2.78 2.51
C GLY A 49 -10.84 -4.03 3.35
N ASP A 50 -10.69 -5.18 2.69
CA ASP A 50 -10.49 -6.48 3.33
C ASP A 50 -9.04 -6.62 3.87
N GLU A 51 -8.04 -6.29 3.06
CA GLU A 51 -6.62 -6.48 3.37
C GLU A 51 -5.95 -5.27 4.03
N ARG A 52 -6.67 -4.14 4.14
CA ARG A 52 -6.17 -2.86 4.69
C ARG A 52 -4.84 -2.40 4.08
N ARG A 53 -4.58 -2.79 2.83
CA ARG A 53 -3.37 -2.43 2.08
C ARG A 53 -3.66 -2.28 0.60
N ILE A 54 -2.76 -1.60 -0.09
CA ILE A 54 -2.83 -1.43 -1.53
C ILE A 54 -2.25 -2.68 -2.22
N PRO A 55 -2.95 -3.27 -3.21
CA PRO A 55 -2.49 -4.45 -3.97
C PRO A 55 -1.38 -4.14 -5.00
N PHE A 56 -0.62 -3.08 -4.78
CA PHE A 56 0.53 -2.71 -5.60
C PHE A 56 1.51 -1.90 -4.76
N GLU A 57 2.78 -1.95 -5.14
CA GLU A 57 3.84 -1.24 -4.42
C GLU A 57 3.85 0.24 -4.80
N PHE A 58 3.67 1.12 -3.81
CA PHE A 58 3.99 2.53 -3.94
C PHE A 58 5.45 2.73 -3.54
N ALA A 59 6.37 2.52 -4.47
CA ALA A 59 7.74 2.98 -4.28
C ALA A 59 7.81 4.46 -4.72
N ALA A 60 8.09 5.37 -3.77
CA ALA A 60 8.80 6.58 -4.16
C ALA A 60 10.11 6.12 -4.85
N PRO A 61 10.66 6.84 -5.85
CA PRO A 61 12.01 6.54 -6.30
C PRO A 61 12.88 6.62 -5.04
N ALA A 62 13.32 5.46 -4.55
CA ALA A 62 14.27 5.45 -3.46
C ALA A 62 15.45 6.31 -3.93
N GLU A 63 16.06 7.06 -3.01
CA GLU A 63 17.42 7.51 -3.27
C GLU A 63 18.19 6.31 -3.82
N SER A 64 19.01 6.54 -4.86
CA SER A 64 19.68 5.45 -5.61
C SER A 64 20.11 4.36 -4.64
N ARG A 65 19.86 3.09 -4.97
CA ARG A 65 20.12 1.96 -4.07
C ARG A 65 21.53 2.03 -3.45
N GLU A 66 22.47 2.59 -4.19
CA GLU A 66 23.84 2.92 -3.81
C GLU A 66 23.95 3.95 -2.68
N ALA A 67 23.16 5.02 -2.69
CA ALA A 67 23.09 6.03 -1.63
C ALA A 67 22.53 5.43 -0.32
N TYR A 68 21.47 4.63 -0.41
CA TYR A 68 20.92 3.91 0.75
C TYR A 68 21.93 2.92 1.35
N PHE A 69 22.62 2.12 0.53
CA PHE A 69 23.67 1.23 1.03
C PHE A 69 24.88 1.98 1.58
N ARG A 70 25.15 3.20 1.10
CA ARG A 70 26.22 4.04 1.63
C ARG A 70 25.87 4.54 3.03
N SER A 71 24.64 5.05 3.23
CA SER A 71 24.21 5.51 4.56
C SER A 71 24.24 4.37 5.57
N LEU A 72 23.70 3.18 5.23
CA LEU A 72 23.76 2.02 6.13
C LEU A 72 25.18 1.62 6.52
N ARG A 73 26.14 1.67 5.59
CA ARG A 73 27.54 1.37 5.89
C ARG A 73 28.15 2.42 6.82
N GLN A 74 27.82 3.69 6.60
CA GLN A 74 28.28 4.80 7.43
C GLN A 74 27.71 4.68 8.85
N ASP A 75 26.39 4.49 8.99
CA ASP A 75 25.72 4.28 10.27
C ASP A 75 26.32 3.07 11.01
N SER A 76 26.63 1.98 10.30
CA SER A 76 27.27 0.80 10.90
C SER A 76 28.69 1.06 11.39
N ALA A 77 29.44 1.93 10.70
CA ALA A 77 30.79 2.31 11.09
C ALA A 77 30.76 3.24 12.30
N ASP A 78 29.84 4.21 12.30
CA ASP A 78 29.65 5.16 13.39
C ASP A 78 29.15 4.46 14.66
N TYR A 79 28.28 3.46 14.53
CA TYR A 79 27.89 2.57 15.63
C TYR A 79 29.10 1.84 16.23
N ARG A 80 29.91 1.20 15.38
CA ARG A 80 31.12 0.46 15.82
C ARG A 80 32.17 1.38 16.44
N ALA A 81 32.23 2.64 15.99
CA ALA A 81 33.12 3.66 16.53
C ALA A 81 32.59 4.30 17.82
N GLY A 82 31.36 3.96 18.26
CA GLY A 82 30.74 4.56 19.45
C GLY A 82 30.37 6.04 19.28
N ILE A 83 30.19 6.49 18.02
CA ILE A 83 29.85 7.87 17.68
C ILE A 83 28.35 8.11 17.77
N LEU A 84 27.55 7.07 17.52
CA LEU A 84 26.10 7.15 17.62
C LEU A 84 25.65 7.16 19.08
N ASP A 85 24.69 8.02 19.38
CA ASP A 85 23.98 7.99 20.65
C ASP A 85 23.09 6.74 20.68
N THR A 86 23.40 5.81 21.58
CA THR A 86 22.68 4.54 21.69
C THR A 86 21.82 4.55 22.93
N VAL A 87 20.53 4.27 22.76
CA VAL A 87 19.61 4.01 23.86
C VAL A 87 19.44 2.52 24.09
N SER A 88 19.13 2.13 25.31
CA SER A 88 18.75 0.74 25.60
C SER A 88 17.44 0.38 24.90
N LEU A 89 17.20 -0.92 24.70
CA LEU A 89 15.96 -1.41 24.09
C LEU A 89 14.73 -0.99 24.92
N GLU A 90 14.85 -0.96 26.24
CA GLU A 90 13.76 -0.54 27.14
C GLU A 90 13.44 0.95 26.98
N GLU A 91 14.45 1.81 26.91
CA GLU A 91 14.28 3.25 26.67
C GLU A 91 13.69 3.52 25.29
N MET A 92 14.14 2.80 24.26
CA MET A 92 13.57 2.90 22.91
C MET A 92 12.08 2.51 22.91
N LYS A 93 11.73 1.39 23.55
CA LYS A 93 10.33 0.93 23.65
C LYS A 93 9.45 1.97 24.36
N ALA A 94 9.94 2.55 25.46
CA ALA A 94 9.24 3.59 26.20
C ALA A 94 9.04 4.89 25.39
N LEU A 95 10.05 5.32 24.63
CA LEU A 95 9.99 6.54 23.81
C LEU A 95 8.99 6.44 22.66
N TYR A 96 8.88 5.26 22.04
CA TYR A 96 8.02 5.05 20.88
C TYR A 96 6.66 4.42 21.23
N GLY A 97 6.36 4.21 22.52
CA GLY A 97 5.11 3.58 22.96
C GLY A 97 4.96 2.14 22.44
N LEU A 98 6.08 1.43 22.27
CA LEU A 98 6.11 0.03 21.86
C LEU A 98 6.13 -0.84 23.12
N GLU A 99 4.98 -0.94 23.79
CA GLU A 99 4.79 -1.94 24.85
C GLU A 99 4.66 -3.35 24.22
N ASP A 100 5.11 -4.38 24.94
CA ASP A 100 5.05 -5.79 24.52
C ASP A 100 3.62 -6.35 24.49
#